data_AF-A0A4S4GZP3-F1
#
_entry.id   AF-A0A4S4GZP3-F1
#
_cell.length_a   1.000
_cell.length_b   1.000
_cell.length_c   1.000
_cell.angle_alpha   90.00
_cell.angle_beta   90.00
_cell.angle_gamma   90.00
#
_symmetry.space_group_name_H-M   'P 1'
#
loop_
_entity.id
_entity.type
_entity.pdbx_description
1 polymer ?
#
loop_
_entity_poly.entity_id
_entity_poly.type
_entity_poly.pdbx_seq_one_letter_code
_entity_poly.pdbx_strand_id
1 'polypeptide(L)'
;MILHIVMLVGGLVLILLGANFLTDGASSVAKRWGVSELVIGLTIVAFGTSAPELAISVLSSLQGNAELAVGNVVGSNIFNILVIVGVSALVFPLKVGRGIM
;
A
#
# COMPACT_ATOMS: atom_id res chain seq x y z
N MET A 1 -11.79 15.34 -21.61
CA MET A 1 -11.63 15.66 -20.16
C MET A 1 -12.42 14.70 -19.28
N ILE A 2 -13.76 14.64 -19.40
CA ILE A 2 -14.59 13.72 -18.59
C ILE A 2 -14.15 12.26 -18.72
N LEU A 3 -13.87 11.79 -19.95
CA LEU A 3 -13.39 10.43 -20.19
C LEU A 3 -12.07 10.11 -19.44
N HIS A 4 -11.12 11.04 -19.40
CA HIS A 4 -9.86 10.83 -18.69
C HIS A 4 -10.06 10.77 -17.17
N ILE A 5 -10.96 11.58 -16.62
CA ILE A 5 -11.32 11.53 -15.21
C ILE A 5 -11.97 10.17 -14.89
N VAL A 6 -12.89 9.71 -15.74
CA VAL A 6 -13.52 8.39 -15.58
C VAL A 6 -12.48 7.27 -15.66
N MET A 7 -11.55 7.31 -16.60
CA MET A 7 -10.47 6.33 -16.70
C MET A 7 -9.55 6.37 -15.49
N LEU A 8 -9.21 7.55 -14.97
CA LEU A 8 -8.36 7.71 -13.79
C LEU A 8 -9.03 7.16 -12.53
N VAL A 9 -10.28 7.55 -12.27
CA VAL A 9 -11.03 7.09 -11.10
C VAL A 9 -11.32 5.59 -11.21
N GLY A 10 -11.75 5.13 -12.39
CA GLY A 10 -12.01 3.71 -12.64
C GLY A 10 -10.76 2.85 -12.48
N GLY A 11 -9.63 3.29 -13.04
CA GLY A 11 -8.34 2.60 -12.88
C GLY A 11 -7.89 2.54 -11.43
N LEU A 12 -8.02 3.65 -10.68
CA LEU A 12 -7.70 3.69 -9.25
C LEU A 12 -8.55 2.68 -8.46
N VAL A 13 -9.86 2.67 -8.68
CA VAL A 13 -10.78 1.73 -8.01
C VAL A 13 -10.41 0.29 -8.33
N LEU A 14 -10.13 -0.03 -9.60
CA LEU A 14 -9.75 -1.39 -10.01
C LEU A 14 -8.44 -1.84 -9.37
N ILE A 15 -7.44 -0.96 -9.29
CA ILE A 15 -6.15 -1.28 -8.63
C ILE A 15 -6.37 -1.53 -7.13
N LEU A 16 -7.14 -0.68 -6.45
CA LEU A 16 -7.43 -0.84 -5.02
C LEU A 16 -8.20 -2.14 -4.73
N LEU A 17 -9.22 -2.46 -5.54
CA LEU A 17 -9.95 -3.71 -5.42
C LEU A 17 -9.06 -4.93 -5.72
N GLY A 18 -8.22 -4.84 -6.75
CA GLY A 18 -7.26 -5.88 -7.08
C GLY A 18 -6.27 -6.16 -5.95
N ALA A 19 -5.75 -5.10 -5.31
CA ALA A 19 -4.87 -5.23 -4.16
C ALA A 19 -5.58 -5.88 -2.97
N ASN A 20 -6.82 -5.48 -2.66
CA ASN A 20 -7.61 -6.07 -1.58
C ASN A 20 -7.90 -7.56 -1.84
N PHE A 21 -8.31 -7.93 -3.06
CA PHE A 21 -8.55 -9.34 -3.38
C PHE A 21 -7.27 -10.17 -3.33
N LEU A 22 -6.14 -9.61 -3.76
CA LEU A 22 -4.84 -10.25 -3.65
C LEU A 22 -4.46 -10.50 -2.18
N THR A 23 -4.60 -9.50 -1.32
CA THR A 23 -4.29 -9.64 0.11
C THR A 23 -5.22 -10.62 0.79
N ASP A 24 -6.52 -10.50 0.58
CA ASP A 24 -7.50 -11.35 1.26
C ASP A 24 -7.36 -12.81 0.84
N GLY A 25 -7.13 -13.04 -0.47
CA GLY A 25 -6.87 -14.35 -1.02
C GLY A 25 -5.57 -14.95 -0.46
N ALA A 26 -4.47 -14.20 -0.51
CA ALA A 26 -3.17 -14.66 0.00
C ALA A 26 -3.21 -14.93 1.52
N SER A 27 -3.84 -14.04 2.29
CA SER A 27 -4.05 -14.21 3.73
C SER A 27 -4.91 -15.43 4.03
N SER A 28 -5.98 -15.69 3.28
CA SER A 28 -6.82 -16.88 3.46
C SER A 28 -6.03 -18.18 3.24
N VAL A 29 -5.19 -18.23 2.21
CA VAL A 29 -4.33 -19.39 1.93
C VAL A 29 -3.31 -19.58 3.06
N ALA A 30 -2.64 -18.51 3.49
CA ALA A 30 -1.65 -18.57 4.56
C ALA A 30 -2.25 -19.06 5.89
N LYS A 31 -3.46 -18.60 6.24
CA LYS A 31 -4.19 -19.08 7.43
C LYS A 31 -4.48 -20.58 7.35
N ARG A 32 -4.91 -21.08 6.17
CA ARG A 32 -5.18 -22.51 5.96
C ARG A 32 -3.93 -23.38 6.09
N TRP A 33 -2.75 -22.80 5.85
CA TRP A 33 -1.45 -23.47 6.04
C TRP A 33 -0.88 -23.30 7.45
N GLY A 34 -1.63 -22.72 8.39
CA GLY A 34 -1.23 -22.57 9.79
C GLY A 34 -0.23 -21.45 10.05
N VAL A 35 -0.08 -20.50 9.12
CA VAL A 35 0.74 -19.30 9.34
C VAL A 35 0.05 -18.40 10.36
N SER A 36 0.81 -17.85 11.32
CA SER A 36 0.24 -16.99 12.36
C SER A 36 -0.26 -15.66 11.80
N GLU A 37 -1.33 -15.14 12.41
CA GLU A 37 -1.91 -13.82 12.06
C GLU A 37 -0.87 -12.69 12.12
N LEU A 38 0.08 -12.79 13.06
CA LEU A 38 1.17 -11.82 13.18
C LEU A 38 2.08 -11.86 11.96
N VAL A 39 2.49 -13.04 11.49
CA VAL A 39 3.33 -13.16 10.29
C VAL A 39 2.56 -12.67 9.06
N ILE A 40 1.28 -13.02 8.93
CA ILE A 40 0.42 -12.55 7.83
C ILE A 40 0.31 -11.02 7.83
N GLY A 41 0.08 -10.41 9.00
CA GLY A 41 -0.01 -8.96 9.14
C GLY A 41 1.31 -8.26 8.80
N LEU A 42 2.44 -8.77 9.29
CA LEU A 42 3.76 -8.20 9.04
C LEU A 42 4.29 -8.44 7.62
N THR A 43 3.69 -9.34 6.85
CA THR A 43 4.16 -9.70 5.50
C THR A 43 3.12 -9.43 4.43
N ILE A 44 2.09 -10.28 4.32
CA ILE A 44 1.09 -10.23 3.24
C ILE A 44 0.31 -8.92 3.28
N VAL A 45 -0.19 -8.53 4.46
CA VAL A 45 -0.98 -7.30 4.59
C VAL A 45 -0.11 -6.07 4.37
N ALA A 46 1.05 -6.01 5.03
CA ALA A 46 2.01 -4.92 4.86
C ALA A 46 2.49 -4.74 3.41
N PHE A 47 2.70 -5.84 2.68
CA PHE A 47 3.05 -5.79 1.26
C PHE A 47 1.87 -5.32 0.40
N GLY A 48 0.68 -5.85 0.67
CA GLY A 48 -0.50 -5.56 -0.13
C GLY A 48 -0.99 -4.13 -0.06
N THR A 49 -0.81 -3.44 1.07
CA THR A 49 -1.09 -2.01 1.16
C THR A 49 -0.21 -1.16 0.25
N SER A 50 0.97 -1.66 -0.15
CA SER A 50 1.91 -0.97 -1.04
C SER A 50 1.90 -1.53 -2.47
N ALA A 51 1.07 -2.54 -2.74
CA ALA A 51 0.97 -3.16 -4.05
C ALA A 51 0.42 -2.20 -5.14
N PRO A 52 -0.60 -1.36 -4.87
CA PRO A 52 -1.02 -0.31 -5.79
C PRO A 52 0.11 0.63 -6.22
N GLU A 53 0.89 1.11 -5.25
CA GLU A 53 1.99 2.04 -5.44
C GLU A 53 3.09 1.40 -6.28
N LEU A 54 3.42 0.14 -5.98
CA LEU A 54 4.38 -0.63 -6.77
C LEU A 54 3.90 -0.76 -8.22
N ALA A 55 2.64 -1.12 -8.44
CA ALA A 55 2.08 -1.25 -9.78
C ALA A 55 2.14 0.08 -10.55
N ILE A 56 1.74 1.19 -9.93
CA ILE A 56 1.76 2.52 -10.54
C ILE A 56 3.20 2.92 -10.89
N SER A 57 4.14 2.81 -9.94
CA SER A 57 5.53 3.20 -10.15
C SER A 57 6.24 2.35 -11.21
N VAL A 58 6.00 1.04 -11.24
CA VAL A 58 6.57 0.16 -12.28
C VAL A 58 6.01 0.51 -13.64
N LEU A 59 4.68 0.61 -13.77
CA LEU A 59 4.03 0.90 -15.06
C LEU A 59 4.42 2.29 -15.59
N SER A 60 4.46 3.31 -14.73
CA SER A 60 4.84 4.66 -15.15
C SER A 60 6.32 4.73 -15.56
N SER A 61 7.21 4.02 -14.85
CA SER A 61 8.62 3.93 -15.23
C SER A 61 8.82 3.23 -16.58
N LEU A 62 8.09 2.14 -16.83
CA LEU A 62 8.15 1.42 -18.11
C LEU A 62 7.62 2.25 -19.28
N GLN A 63 6.70 3.19 -19.01
CA GLN A 63 6.16 4.13 -19.99
C GLN A 63 7.04 5.38 -20.19
N GLY A 64 8.23 5.44 -19.57
CA GLY A 64 9.13 6.59 -19.65
C GLY A 64 8.78 7.77 -18.74
N ASN A 65 7.78 7.62 -17.86
CA ASN A 65 7.33 8.64 -16.91
C ASN A 65 7.97 8.42 -15.53
N ALA A 66 9.30 8.50 -15.46
CA ALA A 66 10.06 8.28 -14.22
C ALA A 66 9.71 9.29 -13.12
N GLU A 67 9.40 10.53 -13.48
CA GLU A 67 9.00 11.58 -12.52
C GLU A 67 7.71 11.19 -11.77
N LEU A 68 6.74 10.57 -12.45
CA LEU A 68 5.53 10.06 -11.80
C LEU A 68 5.84 8.91 -10.85
N ALA A 69 6.77 8.02 -11.22
CA ALA A 69 7.17 6.91 -10.37
C ALA A 69 7.82 7.42 -9.06
N VAL A 70 8.71 8.40 -9.17
CA VAL A 70 9.38 9.04 -8.03
C VAL A 70 8.36 9.81 -7.18
N GLY A 71 7.48 10.58 -7.82
CA GLY A 71 6.42 11.32 -7.14
C GLY A 71 5.49 10.40 -6.34
N ASN A 72 5.14 9.25 -6.90
CA ASN A 72 4.34 8.24 -6.21
C ASN A 72 5.06 7.69 -4.97
N VAL A 73 6.31 7.27 -5.09
CA VAL A 73 7.07 6.68 -3.96
C VAL A 73 7.35 7.71 -2.86
N VAL A 74 7.83 8.90 -3.23
CA VAL A 74 8.18 9.93 -2.26
C VAL A 74 6.93 10.49 -1.60
N GLY A 75 5.89 10.79 -2.40
CA GLY A 75 4.62 11.31 -1.91
C GLY A 75 3.92 10.34 -0.95
N SER A 76 3.89 9.05 -1.28
CA SER A 76 3.27 8.02 -0.42
C SER A 76 3.98 7.90 0.93
N ASN A 77 5.31 7.92 0.96
CA ASN A 77 6.05 7.87 2.22
C ASN A 77 5.84 9.12 3.08
N ILE A 78 5.81 10.31 2.47
CA ILE A 78 5.50 11.56 3.16
C ILE A 78 4.09 11.48 3.77
N PHE A 79 3.10 11.01 3.01
CA PHE A 79 1.73 10.85 3.49
C PHE A 79 1.65 9.83 4.63
N ASN A 80 2.32 8.68 4.51
CA ASN A 80 2.33 7.66 5.54
C ASN A 80 2.93 8.15 6.85
N ILE A 81 4.02 8.91 6.80
CA ILE A 81 4.66 9.43 8.02
C ILE A 81 3.86 10.58 8.62
N LEU A 82 3.50 11.58 7.83
CA LEU A 82 2.89 12.80 8.35
C LEU A 82 1.41 12.62 8.67
N VAL A 83 0.67 11.92 7.81
CA VAL A 83 -0.78 11.76 7.96
C VAL A 83 -1.09 10.48 8.70
N ILE A 84 -0.69 9.31 8.19
CA ILE A 84 -1.10 8.03 8.81
C ILE A 84 -0.49 7.89 10.21
N VAL A 85 0.84 7.97 10.33
CA VAL A 85 1.53 7.86 11.63
C VAL A 85 1.22 9.07 12.50
N GLY A 86 1.22 10.29 11.96
CA GLY A 86 0.90 11.51 12.71
C GLY A 86 -0.50 11.47 13.33
N VAL A 87 -1.53 11.15 12.55
CA VAL A 87 -2.91 11.02 13.06
C VAL A 87 -3.02 9.84 14.03
N SER A 88 -2.39 8.71 13.72
CA SER A 88 -2.40 7.55 14.64
C SER A 88 -1.81 7.91 16.00
N ALA A 89 -0.70 8.66 16.04
CA ALA A 89 -0.06 9.10 17.28
C ALA A 89 -0.89 10.13 18.06
N LEU A 90 -1.70 10.96 17.38
CA LEU A 90 -2.64 11.88 18.03
C LEU A 90 -3.81 11.14 18.69
N VAL A 91 -4.30 10.07 18.07
CA VAL A 91 -5.42 9.27 18.59
C VAL A 91 -4.95 8.30 19.68
N PHE A 92 -3.84 7.61 19.46
CA PHE A 92 -3.24 6.67 20.40
C PHE A 92 -1.71 6.85 20.42
N PRO A 93 -1.15 7.51 21.45
CA PRO A 93 0.28 7.80 21.52
C PRO A 93 1.14 6.54 21.33
N LEU A 94 1.89 6.51 20.23
CA LEU A 94 2.74 5.40 19.86
C LEU A 94 3.97 5.35 20.78
N LYS A 95 4.02 4.36 21.67
CA LYS A 95 5.21 4.11 22.50
C LYS A 95 6.26 3.37 21.68
N VAL A 96 7.36 4.05 21.37
CA VAL A 96 8.52 3.42 20.71
C VAL A 96 9.28 2.62 21.76
N GLY A 97 9.16 1.29 21.71
CA GLY A 97 10.02 0.38 22.49
C GLY A 97 11.46 0.43 21.97
N ARG A 98 12.45 0.15 22.85
CA ARG A 98 13.82 -0.07 22.40
C ARG A 98 13.81 -1.21 21.39
N GLY A 99 14.19 -0.93 20.14
CA GLY A 99 14.34 -1.95 19.12
C GLY A 99 15.34 -3.00 19.58
N ILE A 100 15.03 -4.27 19.32
CA ILE A 100 15.99 -5.37 19.31
C ILE A 100 16.98 -5.11 18.18
N MET A 101 18.00 -4.30 18.49
CA MET A 101 19.24 -4.18 17.74
C MET A 101 20.39 -4.22 18.73
#